data_AF-A0A7G8ZKV3-F1
#
_entry.id   AF-A0A7G8ZKV3-F1
#
_cell.length_a   1.000
_cell.length_b   1.000
_cell.length_c   1.000
_cell.angle_alpha   90.00
_cell.angle_beta   90.00
_cell.angle_gamma   90.00
#
_symmetry.space_group_name_H-M   'P 1'
#
loop_
_entity.id
_entity.type
_entity.pdbx_description
1 polymer ?
#
loop_
_entity_poly.entity_id
_entity_poly.type
_entity_poly.pdbx_seq_one_letter_code
_entity_poly.pdbx_strand_id
1 'polypeptide(L)'
;MDLMPEASSAPPAARRRYKWRSLTGGLLFLPLYLGSQIAESGGASHLLVLIAGYGGVLALVWLLYEFVHLIRQLDELQQRIHVTALAMGFGSVATLLTISGMSLELWNTENLPGQLIAVVGTMAMPLGIAAYYISLHIVKRRYE
;
A
#
# COMPACT_ATOMS: atom_id res chain seq x y z
N MET A 1 -3.99 16.58 14.10
CA MET A 1 -3.61 16.01 12.78
C MET A 1 -4.70 15.06 12.35
N ASP A 2 -5.25 15.23 11.14
CA ASP A 2 -6.22 14.28 10.59
C ASP A 2 -5.47 12.99 10.22
N LEU A 3 -5.87 11.84 10.77
CA LEU A 3 -5.20 10.55 10.57
C LEU A 3 -5.26 10.04 9.11
N MET A 4 -6.17 10.59 8.30
CA MET A 4 -6.36 10.27 6.88
C MET A 4 -6.48 11.58 6.09
N PRO A 5 -5.36 12.24 5.75
CA PRO A 5 -5.34 13.55 5.11
C PRO A 5 -5.93 13.55 3.69
N GLU A 6 -6.14 12.39 3.07
CA GLU A 6 -6.85 12.20 1.81
C GLU A 6 -8.38 12.28 1.94
N ALA A 7 -8.92 12.09 3.15
CA ALA A 7 -10.35 12.11 3.39
C ALA A 7 -10.85 13.46 3.92
N SER A 8 -9.96 14.42 4.18
CA SER A 8 -10.29 15.69 4.82
C SER A 8 -11.12 16.63 3.94
N SER A 9 -10.86 16.62 2.63
CA SER A 9 -11.60 17.41 1.62
C SER A 9 -12.87 16.74 1.11
N ALA A 10 -13.10 15.47 1.47
CA ALA A 10 -14.29 14.73 1.04
C ALA A 10 -15.57 15.13 1.81
N PRO A 11 -16.76 14.99 1.20
CA PRO A 11 -18.04 15.15 1.88
C PRO A 11 -18.13 14.29 3.16
N PRO A 12 -18.84 14.73 4.23
CA PRO A 12 -18.85 14.03 5.52
C PRO A 12 -19.28 12.56 5.43
N ALA A 13 -20.27 12.24 4.58
CA ALA A 13 -20.75 10.88 4.38
C ALA A 13 -19.69 9.98 3.71
N ALA A 14 -19.04 10.49 2.65
CA ALA A 14 -17.93 9.83 1.95
C ALA A 14 -16.76 9.55 2.89
N ARG A 15 -16.36 10.56 3.65
CA ARG A 15 -15.28 10.49 4.64
C ARG A 15 -15.55 9.43 5.70
N ARG A 16 -16.76 9.41 6.27
CA ARG A 16 -17.14 8.41 7.28
C ARG A 16 -17.09 7.01 6.71
N ARG A 17 -17.64 6.79 5.50
CA ARG A 17 -17.59 5.49 4.83
C ARG A 17 -16.15 5.05 4.62
N TYR A 18 -15.31 5.90 4.04
CA TYR A 18 -13.91 5.57 3.77
C TYR A 18 -13.15 5.25 5.05
N LYS A 19 -13.28 6.07 6.11
CA LYS A 19 -12.62 5.80 7.40
C LYS A 19 -12.97 4.41 7.95
N TRP A 20 -14.26 4.05 7.93
CA TRP A 20 -14.70 2.73 8.39
C TRP A 20 -14.21 1.60 7.49
N ARG A 21 -14.37 1.74 6.17
CA ARG A 21 -13.99 0.72 5.20
C ARG A 21 -12.48 0.48 5.17
N SER A 22 -11.68 1.55 5.24
CA SER A 22 -10.23 1.47 5.32
C SER A 22 -9.75 0.86 6.64
N LEU A 23 -10.40 1.18 7.76
CA LEU A 23 -10.10 0.55 9.04
C LEU A 23 -10.45 -0.95 9.02
N THR A 24 -11.61 -1.33 8.48
CA THR A 24 -11.98 -2.74 8.31
C THR A 24 -11.01 -3.46 7.36
N GLY A 25 -10.63 -2.85 6.24
CA GLY A 25 -9.68 -3.43 5.30
C GLY A 25 -8.30 -3.60 5.91
N GLY A 26 -7.83 -2.62 6.70
CA GLY A 26 -6.59 -2.75 7.47
C GLY A 26 -6.65 -3.87 8.51
N LEU A 27 -7.77 -3.99 9.24
CA LEU A 27 -8.00 -5.05 10.22
C LEU A 27 -8.18 -6.44 9.60
N LEU A 28 -8.52 -6.54 8.31
CA LEU A 28 -8.53 -7.81 7.59
C LEU A 28 -7.15 -8.13 7.01
N PHE A 29 -6.52 -7.13 6.38
CA PHE A 29 -5.22 -7.30 5.74
C PHE A 29 -4.14 -7.72 6.75
N LEU A 30 -3.99 -6.99 7.85
CA LEU A 30 -2.88 -7.21 8.79
C LEU A 30 -2.91 -8.63 9.37
N PRO A 31 -4.04 -9.15 9.89
CA PRO A 31 -4.10 -10.51 10.41
C PRO A 31 -4.03 -11.59 9.33
N LEU A 32 -4.54 -11.35 8.12
CA LEU A 32 -4.41 -12.31 7.03
C LEU A 32 -2.96 -12.45 6.57
N TYR A 33 -2.26 -11.32 6.44
CA TYR A 33 -0.85 -11.29 6.07
C TYR A 33 0.04 -11.84 7.19
N LEU A 34 -0.05 -11.31 8.41
CA LEU A 34 0.76 -11.81 9.54
C LEU A 34 0.39 -13.25 9.91
N GLY A 35 -0.90 -13.58 9.84
CA GLY A 35 -1.40 -14.93 10.08
C GLY A 35 -0.86 -15.94 9.06
N SER A 36 -0.71 -15.55 7.78
CA SER A 36 -0.09 -16.44 6.79
C SER A 36 1.39 -16.72 7.12
N GLN A 37 2.14 -15.70 7.54
CA GLN A 37 3.56 -15.84 7.92
C GLN A 37 3.74 -16.67 9.21
N ILE A 38 2.85 -16.48 10.19
CA ILE A 38 2.86 -17.27 11.44
C ILE A 38 2.45 -18.72 11.14
N ALA A 39 1.43 -18.93 10.30
CA ALA A 39 1.00 -20.27 9.91
C ALA A 39 2.09 -21.03 9.14
N GLU A 40 2.80 -20.35 8.24
CA GLU A 40 3.93 -20.92 7.50
C GLU A 40 5.07 -21.34 8.44
N SER A 41 5.47 -20.46 9.36
CA SER A 41 6.53 -20.78 10.33
C SER A 41 6.12 -21.83 11.38
N GLY A 42 4.82 -21.94 11.68
CA GLY A 42 4.25 -22.96 12.57
C GLY A 42 4.01 -24.33 11.94
N GLY A 43 4.35 -24.52 10.66
CA GLY A 43 4.17 -25.80 9.96
C GLY A 43 2.72 -26.11 9.59
N ALA A 44 1.87 -25.09 9.45
CA ALA A 44 0.50 -25.27 8.97
C ALA A 44 0.47 -25.78 7.51
N SER A 45 -0.69 -26.30 7.08
CA SER A 45 -0.84 -26.77 5.71
C SER A 45 -0.65 -25.63 4.69
N HIS A 46 0.01 -25.94 3.57
CA HIS A 46 0.21 -24.98 2.48
C HIS A 46 -1.11 -24.35 1.99
N LEU A 47 -2.21 -25.11 2.02
CA LEU A 47 -3.53 -24.61 1.63
C LEU A 47 -3.99 -23.46 2.55
N LEU A 48 -3.77 -23.55 3.86
CA LEU A 48 -4.15 -22.51 4.81
C LEU A 48 -3.32 -21.24 4.61
N VAL A 49 -2.01 -21.40 4.42
CA VAL A 49 -1.09 -20.30 4.13
C VAL A 49 -1.50 -19.57 2.84
N LEU A 50 -1.84 -20.33 1.79
CA LEU A 50 -2.32 -19.75 0.53
C LEU A 50 -3.65 -19.01 0.69
N ILE A 51 -4.62 -19.58 1.39
CA ILE A 51 -5.93 -18.93 1.63
C ILE A 51 -5.71 -17.60 2.38
N ALA A 52 -4.89 -17.60 3.43
CA ALA A 52 -4.59 -16.39 4.19
C ALA A 52 -3.84 -15.35 3.34
N GLY A 53 -2.83 -15.78 2.58
CA GLY A 53 -2.06 -14.90 1.69
C GLY A 53 -2.91 -14.26 0.60
N TYR A 54 -3.70 -15.05 -0.15
CA TYR A 54 -4.61 -14.53 -1.16
C TYR A 54 -5.73 -13.69 -0.55
N GLY A 55 -6.22 -14.04 0.64
CA GLY A 55 -7.14 -13.20 1.40
C GLY A 55 -6.56 -11.81 1.69
N GLY A 56 -5.28 -11.74 2.08
CA GLY A 56 -4.56 -10.48 2.26
C GLY A 56 -4.48 -9.67 0.96
N VAL A 57 -4.20 -10.31 -0.17
CA VAL A 57 -4.19 -9.66 -1.49
C VAL A 57 -5.57 -9.09 -1.83
N LEU A 58 -6.65 -9.86 -1.61
CA LEU A 58 -8.02 -9.39 -1.85
C LEU A 58 -8.38 -8.20 -0.94
N ALA A 59 -7.92 -8.19 0.31
CA ALA A 59 -8.11 -7.06 1.22
C ALA A 59 -7.39 -5.80 0.71
N LEU A 60 -6.19 -5.92 0.14
CA LEU A 60 -5.48 -4.79 -0.49
C LEU A 60 -6.22 -4.27 -1.73
N VAL A 61 -6.70 -5.17 -2.60
CA VAL A 61 -7.50 -4.79 -3.78
C VAL A 61 -8.76 -4.04 -3.35
N TRP A 62 -9.41 -4.50 -2.29
CA TRP A 62 -10.59 -3.83 -1.74
C TRP A 62 -10.27 -2.44 -1.16
N LEU A 63 -9.16 -2.30 -0.42
CA LEU A 63 -8.69 -1.00 0.07
C LEU A 63 -8.40 -0.02 -1.08
N LEU A 64 -7.77 -0.51 -2.16
CA LEU A 64 -7.52 0.29 -3.35
C LEU A 64 -8.83 0.75 -4.01
N TYR A 65 -9.82 -0.15 -4.09
CA TYR A 65 -11.15 0.20 -4.60
C TYR A 65 -11.82 1.31 -3.78
N GLU A 66 -11.79 1.23 -2.45
CA GLU A 66 -12.36 2.27 -1.58
C GLU A 66 -11.59 3.59 -1.67
N PHE A 67 -10.26 3.54 -1.85
CA PHE A 67 -9.46 4.73 -2.12
C PHE A 67 -9.86 5.38 -3.45
N VAL A 68 -9.93 4.62 -4.54
CA VAL A 68 -10.38 5.14 -5.85
C VAL A 68 -11.79 5.72 -5.76
N HIS A 69 -12.69 5.05 -5.01
CA HIS A 69 -14.04 5.53 -4.80
C HIS A 69 -14.07 6.88 -4.05
N LEU A 70 -13.23 7.04 -3.02
CA LEU A 70 -13.07 8.31 -2.31
C LEU A 70 -12.56 9.41 -3.25
N ILE A 71 -11.49 9.15 -4.01
CA ILE A 71 -10.90 10.14 -4.91
C ILE A 71 -11.92 10.65 -5.92
N ARG A 72 -12.76 9.77 -6.49
CA ARG A 72 -13.82 10.16 -7.43
C ARG A 72 -14.88 11.09 -6.83
N GLN A 73 -14.98 11.16 -5.50
CA GLN A 73 -15.90 12.05 -4.79
C GLN A 73 -15.28 13.41 -4.42
N LEU A 74 -13.99 13.60 -4.73
CA LEU A 74 -13.29 14.87 -4.53
C LEU A 74 -13.45 15.78 -5.76
N ASP A 75 -13.24 17.08 -5.56
CA ASP A 75 -13.15 18.05 -6.64
C ASP A 75 -11.96 17.77 -7.57
N GLU A 76 -12.05 18.24 -8.82
CA GLU A 76 -11.07 17.94 -9.87
C GLU A 76 -9.63 18.32 -9.47
N LEU A 77 -9.44 19.44 -8.78
CA LEU A 77 -8.13 19.87 -8.27
C LEU A 77 -7.56 18.87 -7.26
N GLN A 78 -8.38 18.44 -6.29
CA GLN A 78 -7.97 17.47 -5.27
C GLN A 78 -7.68 16.10 -5.90
N GLN A 79 -8.47 15.68 -6.89
CA GLN A 79 -8.20 14.46 -7.65
C GLN A 79 -6.82 14.49 -8.31
N ARG A 80 -6.49 15.59 -9.01
CA ARG A 80 -5.18 15.77 -9.65
C ARG A 80 -4.04 15.74 -8.63
N ILE A 81 -4.19 16.40 -7.49
CA ILE A 81 -3.21 16.38 -6.40
C ILE A 81 -2.96 14.96 -5.91
N HIS A 82 -4.02 14.20 -5.61
CA HIS A 82 -3.93 12.85 -5.09
C HIS A 82 -3.34 11.86 -6.10
N VAL A 83 -3.76 11.92 -7.37
CA VAL A 83 -3.22 11.05 -8.43
C VAL A 83 -1.74 11.35 -8.67
N THR A 84 -1.36 12.63 -8.68
CA THR A 84 0.06 13.04 -8.85
C THR A 84 0.91 12.53 -7.69
N ALA A 85 0.44 12.74 -6.46
CA ALA A 85 1.13 12.26 -5.26
C ALA A 85 1.26 10.74 -5.22
N LEU A 86 0.23 10.01 -5.67
CA LEU A 86 0.24 8.55 -5.74
C LEU A 86 1.23 8.06 -6.80
N ALA A 87 1.25 8.68 -7.98
CA ALA A 87 2.20 8.38 -9.04
C ALA A 87 3.65 8.64 -8.60
N MET A 88 3.91 9.75 -7.91
CA MET A 88 5.25 10.05 -7.36
C MET A 88 5.64 9.05 -6.27
N GLY A 89 4.75 8.81 -5.30
CA GLY A 89 5.01 7.92 -4.17
C GLY A 89 5.27 6.49 -4.61
N PHE A 90 4.27 5.85 -5.24
CA PHE A 90 4.40 4.45 -5.68
C PHE A 90 5.34 4.27 -6.86
N GLY A 91 5.44 5.26 -7.77
CA GLY A 91 6.41 5.23 -8.86
C GLY A 91 7.86 5.24 -8.36
N SER A 92 8.16 6.03 -7.33
CA SER A 92 9.50 6.04 -6.71
C SER A 92 9.83 4.69 -6.06
N VAL A 93 8.89 4.08 -5.35
CA VAL A 93 9.08 2.76 -4.74
C VAL A 93 9.24 1.68 -5.81
N ALA A 94 8.40 1.67 -6.84
CA ALA A 94 8.53 0.73 -7.96
C ALA A 94 9.89 0.87 -8.67
N THR A 95 10.37 2.10 -8.84
CA THR A 95 11.69 2.38 -9.41
C THR A 95 12.80 1.82 -8.53
N LEU A 96 12.73 2.05 -7.21
CA LEU A 96 13.70 1.50 -6.26
C LEU A 96 13.71 -0.03 -6.28
N LEU A 97 12.54 -0.66 -6.24
CA LEU A 97 12.42 -2.12 -6.31
C LEU A 97 13.01 -2.69 -7.60
N THR A 98 12.77 -2.00 -8.73
CA THR A 98 13.30 -2.40 -10.03
C THR A 98 14.82 -2.28 -10.07
N ILE A 99 15.37 -1.14 -9.64
CA ILE A 99 16.82 -0.91 -9.59
C ILE A 99 17.47 -1.92 -8.63
N SER A 100 16.86 -2.17 -7.47
CA SER A 100 17.34 -3.20 -6.56
C SER A 100 17.37 -4.55 -7.26
N GLY A 101 16.27 -5.02 -7.85
CA GLY A 101 16.21 -6.29 -8.58
C GLY A 101 17.28 -6.42 -9.67
N MET A 102 17.43 -5.40 -10.52
CA MET A 102 18.46 -5.37 -11.55
C MET A 102 19.88 -5.42 -10.97
N SER A 103 20.12 -4.74 -9.85
CA SER A 103 21.44 -4.74 -9.21
C SER A 103 21.80 -6.11 -8.63
N LEU A 104 20.80 -6.83 -8.08
CA LEU A 104 20.99 -8.20 -7.57
C LEU A 104 21.32 -9.18 -8.70
N GLU A 105 20.72 -9.00 -9.88
CA GLU A 105 21.03 -9.77 -11.08
C GLU A 105 22.45 -9.46 -11.59
N LEU A 106 22.79 -8.18 -11.72
CA LEU A 106 24.10 -7.72 -12.23
C LEU A 106 25.29 -8.14 -11.36
N TRP A 107 25.13 -8.23 -10.05
CA TRP A 107 26.19 -8.64 -9.13
C TRP A 107 26.33 -10.16 -8.95
N ASN A 108 25.59 -10.95 -9.74
CA ASN A 108 25.61 -12.41 -9.74
C ASN A 108 25.56 -12.99 -8.32
N THR A 109 24.76 -12.34 -7.49
CA THR A 109 24.59 -12.69 -6.08
C THR A 109 23.67 -13.90 -5.96
N GLU A 110 24.14 -15.06 -6.41
CA GLU A 110 23.47 -16.36 -6.27
C GLU A 110 23.14 -16.72 -4.80
N ASN A 111 23.74 -16.00 -3.84
CA ASN A 111 23.56 -16.19 -2.40
C ASN A 111 22.85 -15.01 -1.70
N LEU A 112 22.03 -14.22 -2.40
CA LEU A 112 21.11 -13.35 -1.66
C LEU A 112 20.11 -14.22 -0.92
N PRO A 113 20.03 -14.12 0.43
CA PRO A 113 19.05 -14.89 1.15
C PRO A 113 17.67 -14.45 0.64
N GLY A 114 16.83 -15.40 0.20
CA GLY A 114 15.47 -15.10 -0.27
C GLY A 114 14.65 -14.24 0.70
N GLN A 115 15.07 -14.21 1.98
CA GLN A 115 14.61 -13.27 2.99
C GLN A 115 14.77 -11.79 2.61
N LEU A 116 15.84 -11.38 1.92
CA LEU A 116 16.07 -9.97 1.55
C LEU A 116 15.09 -9.52 0.48
N ILE A 117 14.81 -10.38 -0.50
CA ILE A 117 13.78 -10.16 -1.53
C ILE A 117 12.38 -10.14 -0.89
N ALA A 118 12.11 -11.05 0.04
CA ALA A 118 10.86 -11.07 0.79
C ALA A 118 10.68 -9.80 1.66
N VAL A 119 11.71 -9.34 2.36
CA VAL A 119 11.67 -8.10 3.15
C VAL A 119 11.43 -6.88 2.25
N VAL A 120 12.13 -6.80 1.12
CA VAL A 120 11.97 -5.69 0.16
C VAL A 120 10.56 -5.68 -0.45
N GLY A 121 10.04 -6.84 -0.85
CA GLY A 121 8.68 -6.96 -1.38
C GLY A 121 7.59 -6.66 -0.35
N THR A 122 7.79 -7.03 0.91
CA THR A 122 6.81 -6.81 1.99
C THR A 122 6.81 -5.38 2.50
N MET A 123 7.95 -4.69 2.43
CA MET A 123 8.07 -3.26 2.76
C MET A 123 7.59 -2.34 1.64
N ALA A 124 7.40 -2.84 0.40
CA ALA A 124 6.97 -2.05 -0.74
C ALA A 124 5.70 -1.25 -0.47
N MET A 125 4.68 -1.87 0.13
CA MET A 125 3.40 -1.20 0.38
C MET A 125 3.49 -0.15 1.51
N PRO A 126 4.05 -0.44 2.70
CA PRO A 126 4.32 0.59 3.71
C PRO A 126 5.15 1.76 3.20
N LEU A 127 6.22 1.48 2.44
CA LEU A 127 7.06 2.52 1.83
C LEU A 127 6.28 3.33 0.80
N GLY A 128 5.43 2.68 0.00
CA GLY A 128 4.56 3.35 -0.97
C GLY A 128 3.59 4.32 -0.31
N ILE A 129 2.96 3.92 0.80
CA ILE A 129 2.07 4.78 1.59
C ILE A 129 2.84 5.97 2.18
N ALA A 130 4.02 5.73 2.76
CA ALA A 130 4.84 6.80 3.32
C ALA A 130 5.28 7.79 2.24
N ALA A 131 5.78 7.29 1.11
CA ALA A 131 6.19 8.10 -0.03
C ALA A 131 5.01 8.87 -0.64
N TYR A 132 3.82 8.27 -0.67
CA TYR A 132 2.58 8.93 -1.06
C TYR A 132 2.26 10.11 -0.13
N TYR A 133 2.31 9.93 1.20
CA TYR A 133 2.04 11.04 2.12
C TYR A 133 3.06 12.16 2.01
N ILE A 134 4.34 11.84 1.86
CA ILE A 134 5.39 12.83 1.62
C ILE A 134 5.10 13.60 0.32
N SER A 135 4.82 12.88 -0.76
CA SER A 135 4.50 13.46 -2.07
C SER A 135 3.24 14.32 -2.01
N LEU A 136 2.23 13.92 -1.23
CA LEU A 136 1.00 14.67 -1.04
C LEU A 136 1.26 16.03 -0.41
N HIS A 137 2.13 16.10 0.60
CA HIS A 137 2.50 17.37 1.22
C HIS A 137 3.27 18.28 0.24
N ILE A 138 4.16 17.71 -0.57
CA ILE A 138 4.93 18.46 -1.58
C ILE A 138 4.01 19.02 -2.66
N VAL A 139 3.11 18.18 -3.19
CA VAL A 139 2.19 18.57 -4.27
C VAL A 139 1.16 19.59 -3.78
N LYS A 140 0.58 19.40 -2.58
CA LYS A 140 -0.38 20.36 -2.00
C LYS A 140 0.21 21.76 -1.86
N ARG A 141 1.45 21.89 -1.39
CA ARG A 141 2.16 23.19 -1.26
C ARG A 141 2.31 23.96 -2.58
N ARG A 142 2.19 23.30 -3.74
CA ARG A 142 2.27 23.97 -5.04
C ARG A 142 0.96 24.67 -5.44
N TYR A 143 -0.14 24.31 -4.78
CA TYR A 143 -1.49 24.83 -5.06
C TYR A 143 -2.05 25.67 -3.90
N GLU A 144 -1.25 25.91 -2.86
CA GLU A 144 -1.47 26.92 -1.82
C GLU A 144 -0.86 28.25 -2.26
#